data_AF-A0A2E6H481-F1
#
_entry.id   AF-A0A2E6H481-F1
#
_cell.length_a   1.000
_cell.length_b   1.000
_cell.length_c   1.000
_cell.angle_alpha   90.00
_cell.angle_beta   90.00
_cell.angle_gamma   90.00
#
_symmetry.space_group_name_H-M   'P 1'
#
loop_
_entity.id
_entity.type
_entity.pdbx_description
1 polymer ?
#
loop_
_entity_poly.entity_id
_entity_poly.type
_entity_poly.pdbx_seq_one_letter_code
_entity_poly.pdbx_strand_id
1 'polypeptide(L)'
;MSDYLNQVEIERNTDSLLKYIQEDRPGTARAVAKREDIDPKILAQLSMHPSEMVRVLVARNLKTPVDILKMMTLDTNVAIRDSAKFSLGRLGKPKVSKPTVSKPVKKDKPVEEVVKDIKKEKKPKKRRKDKKKDKK
;
A
#
# COMPACT_ATOMS: atom_id res chain seq x y z
N MET A 1 1.62 3.37 -37.84
CA MET A 1 1.29 3.08 -36.43
C MET A 1 2.33 2.17 -35.80
N SER A 2 2.74 1.11 -36.51
CA SER A 2 3.87 0.22 -36.17
C SER A 2 5.12 0.99 -35.76
N ASP A 3 5.57 1.96 -36.55
CA ASP A 3 6.83 2.69 -36.33
C ASP A 3 6.82 3.51 -35.02
N TYR A 4 5.65 4.03 -34.65
CA TYR A 4 5.47 4.75 -33.39
C TYR A 4 5.49 3.81 -32.18
N LEU A 5 4.87 2.63 -32.27
CA LEU A 5 4.97 1.65 -31.19
C LEU A 5 6.39 1.10 -31.06
N ASN A 6 7.10 0.87 -32.17
CA ASN A 6 8.52 0.54 -32.16
C ASN A 6 9.35 1.62 -31.45
N GLN A 7 9.06 2.90 -31.69
CA GLN A 7 9.70 4.03 -30.99
C GLN A 7 9.41 4.00 -29.48
N VAL A 8 8.17 3.74 -29.07
CA VAL A 8 7.76 3.59 -27.66
C VAL A 8 8.42 2.38 -26.99
N GLU A 9 8.68 1.30 -27.72
CA GLU A 9 9.33 0.10 -27.21
C GLU A 9 10.84 0.29 -26.98
N ILE A 10 11.54 1.04 -27.85
CA ILE A 10 12.97 1.36 -27.66
C ILE A 10 13.24 2.55 -26.73
N GLU A 11 12.24 3.42 -26.52
CA GLU A 11 12.38 4.60 -25.65
C GLU A 11 12.71 4.19 -24.21
N ARG A 12 13.67 4.88 -23.59
CA ARG A 12 14.12 4.63 -22.20
C ARG A 12 13.96 5.84 -21.29
N ASN A 13 13.73 7.04 -21.85
CA ASN A 13 13.46 8.22 -21.07
C ASN A 13 12.07 8.11 -20.43
N THR A 14 12.02 8.22 -19.10
CA THR A 14 10.77 8.15 -18.32
C THR A 14 9.78 9.22 -18.73
N ASP A 15 10.27 10.44 -19.00
CA ASP A 15 9.43 11.60 -19.24
C ASP A 15 8.84 11.54 -20.66
N SER A 16 9.61 11.03 -21.63
CA SER A 16 9.11 10.67 -22.97
C SER A 16 8.00 9.62 -22.89
N LEU A 17 8.21 8.54 -22.14
CA LEU A 17 7.21 7.47 -21.97
C LEU A 17 5.94 7.98 -21.29
N LEU A 18 6.07 8.81 -20.26
CA LEU A 18 4.93 9.45 -19.58
C LEU A 18 4.16 10.37 -20.53
N LYS A 19 4.85 11.15 -21.36
CA LYS A 19 4.22 11.98 -22.40
C LYS A 19 3.46 11.12 -23.41
N TYR A 20 4.04 10.03 -23.91
CA TYR A 20 3.37 9.13 -24.84
C TYR A 20 2.11 8.48 -24.22
N ILE A 21 2.11 8.17 -22.92
CA ILE A 21 0.92 7.70 -22.19
C ILE A 21 -0.14 8.82 -22.07
N GLN A 22 0.27 10.06 -21.80
CA GLN A 22 -0.63 11.22 -21.72
C GLN A 22 -1.26 11.60 -23.07
N GLU A 23 -0.58 11.33 -24.18
CA GLU A 23 -1.13 11.48 -25.54
C GLU A 23 -2.22 10.43 -25.89
N ASP A 24 -2.50 9.48 -24.97
CA ASP A 24 -3.50 8.39 -25.07
C ASP A 24 -3.53 7.67 -26.43
N ARG A 25 -2.36 7.55 -27.08
CA ARG A 25 -2.31 6.95 -28.41
C ARG A 25 -2.60 5.44 -28.33
N PRO A 26 -3.47 4.89 -29.20
CA PRO A 26 -3.89 3.50 -29.10
C PRO A 26 -2.72 2.52 -29.09
N GLY A 27 -2.69 1.65 -28.08
CA GLY A 27 -1.66 0.62 -27.90
C GLY A 27 -0.45 1.05 -27.05
N THR A 28 -0.19 2.34 -26.86
CA THR A 28 0.99 2.85 -26.12
C THR A 28 1.06 2.33 -24.70
N ALA A 29 0.02 2.60 -23.89
CA ALA A 29 -0.07 2.13 -22.51
C ALA A 29 0.02 0.58 -22.41
N ARG A 30 -0.46 -0.14 -23.43
CA ARG A 30 -0.40 -1.61 -23.52
C ARG A 30 0.99 -2.13 -23.84
N ALA A 31 1.77 -1.42 -24.68
CA ALA A 31 3.16 -1.73 -24.97
C ALA A 31 4.02 -1.47 -23.74
N VAL A 32 3.88 -0.29 -23.13
CA VAL A 32 4.64 0.09 -21.93
C VAL A 32 4.34 -0.84 -20.75
N ALA A 33 3.08 -1.16 -20.44
CA ALA A 33 2.73 -2.04 -19.31
C ALA A 33 3.35 -3.45 -19.37
N LYS A 34 3.71 -3.94 -20.57
CA LYS A 34 4.36 -5.25 -20.77
C LYS A 34 5.86 -5.25 -20.52
N ARG A 35 6.50 -4.08 -20.48
CA ARG A 35 7.96 -3.96 -20.42
C ARG A 35 8.49 -4.28 -19.02
N GLU A 36 9.61 -4.99 -18.94
CA GLU A 36 10.29 -5.31 -17.68
C GLU A 36 11.50 -4.38 -17.39
N ASP A 37 11.80 -3.46 -18.30
CA ASP A 37 12.94 -2.53 -18.27
C ASP A 37 12.53 -1.07 -17.94
N ILE A 38 11.26 -0.83 -17.60
CA ILE A 38 10.71 0.51 -17.31
C ILE A 38 10.73 0.88 -15.83
N ASP A 39 10.75 2.18 -15.55
CA ASP A 39 10.69 2.72 -14.18
C ASP A 39 9.38 2.29 -13.48
N PRO A 40 9.43 1.73 -12.25
CA PRO A 40 8.24 1.31 -11.51
C PRO A 40 7.21 2.42 -11.25
N LYS A 41 7.59 3.71 -11.32
CA LYS A 41 6.66 4.86 -11.29
C LYS A 41 5.69 4.86 -12.47
N ILE A 42 6.16 4.45 -13.66
CA ILE A 42 5.32 4.36 -14.86
C ILE A 42 4.30 3.24 -14.69
N LEU A 43 4.72 2.10 -14.14
CA LEU A 43 3.81 1.01 -13.76
C LEU A 43 2.80 1.44 -12.68
N ALA A 44 3.22 2.24 -11.69
CA ALA A 44 2.32 2.81 -10.70
C ALA A 44 1.24 3.69 -11.34
N GLN A 45 1.59 4.58 -12.28
CA GLN A 45 0.63 5.41 -13.01
C GLN A 45 -0.32 4.57 -13.90
N LEU A 46 0.24 3.59 -14.63
CA LEU A 46 -0.56 2.67 -15.46
C LEU A 46 -1.47 1.73 -14.65
N SER A 47 -1.20 1.54 -13.34
CA SER A 47 -2.09 0.77 -12.47
C SER A 47 -3.47 1.39 -12.28
N MET A 48 -3.62 2.70 -12.53
CA MET A 48 -4.88 3.45 -12.46
C MET A 48 -5.50 3.71 -13.85
N HIS A 49 -4.94 3.13 -14.91
CA HIS A 49 -5.37 3.38 -16.28
C HIS A 49 -6.82 2.92 -16.52
N PRO A 50 -7.67 3.68 -17.26
CA PRO A 50 -9.08 3.35 -17.43
C PRO A 50 -9.30 2.00 -18.12
N SER A 51 -8.49 1.67 -19.13
CA SER A 51 -8.53 0.35 -19.78
C SER A 51 -8.11 -0.77 -18.84
N GLU A 52 -9.05 -1.69 -18.55
CA GLU A 52 -8.83 -2.88 -17.72
C GLU A 52 -7.68 -3.74 -18.25
N MET A 53 -7.53 -3.86 -19.58
CA MET A 53 -6.47 -4.65 -20.20
C MET A 53 -5.08 -4.10 -19.87
N VAL A 54 -4.93 -2.78 -19.73
CA VAL A 54 -3.67 -2.17 -19.27
C VAL A 54 -3.42 -2.51 -17.80
N ARG A 55 -4.43 -2.38 -16.94
CA ARG A 55 -4.32 -2.73 -15.51
C ARG A 55 -4.01 -4.23 -15.31
N VAL A 56 -4.59 -5.14 -16.09
CA VAL A 56 -4.25 -6.58 -16.07
C VAL A 56 -2.77 -6.81 -16.43
N LEU A 57 -2.24 -6.09 -17.43
CA LEU A 57 -0.83 -6.22 -17.81
C LEU A 57 0.11 -5.70 -16.70
N VAL A 58 -0.20 -4.55 -16.10
CA VAL A 58 0.53 -4.03 -14.93
C VAL A 58 0.46 -5.01 -13.75
N ALA A 59 -0.71 -5.57 -13.45
CA ALA A 59 -0.88 -6.56 -12.38
C ALA A 59 -0.11 -7.86 -12.62
N ARG A 60 0.13 -8.23 -13.89
CA ARG A 60 0.95 -9.39 -14.29
C ARG A 60 2.45 -9.11 -14.34
N ASN A 61 2.85 -7.84 -14.36
CA ASN A 61 4.25 -7.44 -14.48
C ASN A 61 4.95 -7.56 -13.12
N LEU A 62 6.02 -8.38 -13.06
CA LEU A 62 6.77 -8.64 -11.83
C LEU A 62 7.65 -7.45 -11.38
N LYS A 63 7.76 -6.40 -12.20
CA LYS A 63 8.44 -5.14 -11.85
C LYS A 63 7.50 -4.12 -11.20
N THR A 64 6.19 -4.35 -11.25
CA THR A 64 5.21 -3.50 -10.58
C THR A 64 5.49 -3.52 -9.07
N PRO A 65 5.59 -2.36 -8.39
CA PRO A 65 5.93 -2.32 -6.97
C PRO A 65 4.98 -3.17 -6.13
N VAL A 66 5.52 -3.84 -5.11
CA VAL A 66 4.74 -4.72 -4.21
C VAL A 66 3.53 -4.00 -3.61
N ASP A 67 3.65 -2.71 -3.26
CA ASP A 67 2.56 -1.95 -2.67
C ASP A 67 1.48 -1.55 -3.70
N ILE A 68 1.86 -1.34 -4.97
CA ILE A 68 0.92 -1.18 -6.08
C ILE A 68 0.20 -2.51 -6.35
N LEU A 69 0.93 -3.63 -6.39
CA LEU A 69 0.31 -4.95 -6.54
C LEU A 69 -0.67 -5.26 -5.40
N LYS A 70 -0.35 -4.93 -4.15
CA LYS A 70 -1.30 -5.03 -3.01
C LYS A 70 -2.56 -4.23 -3.26
N MET A 71 -2.45 -2.96 -3.66
CA MET A 71 -3.59 -2.11 -4.01
C MET A 71 -4.44 -2.74 -5.13
N MET A 72 -3.81 -3.30 -6.17
CA MET A 72 -4.51 -3.98 -7.28
C MET A 72 -5.22 -5.28 -6.86
N THR A 73 -4.89 -5.88 -5.71
CA THR A 73 -5.69 -7.00 -5.16
C THR A 73 -7.09 -6.57 -4.70
N LEU A 74 -7.37 -5.27 -4.63
CA LEU A 74 -8.66 -4.67 -4.28
C LEU A 74 -9.42 -4.12 -5.50
N ASP A 75 -8.92 -4.30 -6.73
CA ASP A 75 -9.61 -3.84 -7.95
C ASP A 75 -11.00 -4.49 -8.09
N THR A 76 -11.96 -3.76 -8.65
CA THR A 76 -13.31 -4.26 -8.92
C THR A 76 -13.30 -5.44 -9.87
N ASN A 77 -12.39 -5.45 -10.86
CA ASN A 77 -12.25 -6.50 -11.85
C ASN A 77 -11.51 -7.72 -11.28
N VAL A 78 -12.16 -8.89 -11.40
CA VAL A 78 -11.65 -10.18 -10.90
C VAL A 78 -10.28 -10.54 -11.49
N ALA A 79 -10.10 -10.35 -12.80
CA ALA A 79 -8.87 -10.73 -13.51
C ALA A 79 -7.67 -9.87 -13.09
N ILE A 80 -7.90 -8.61 -12.69
CA ILE A 80 -6.86 -7.73 -12.14
C ILE A 80 -6.45 -8.21 -10.75
N ARG A 81 -7.42 -8.45 -9.85
CA ARG A 81 -7.13 -8.95 -8.49
C ARG A 81 -6.33 -10.23 -8.51
N ASP A 82 -6.74 -11.20 -9.32
CA ASP A 82 -6.14 -12.52 -9.33
C ASP A 82 -4.77 -12.52 -10.03
N SER A 83 -4.59 -11.66 -11.05
CA SER A 83 -3.26 -11.38 -11.61
C SER A 83 -2.33 -10.74 -10.59
N ALA A 84 -2.80 -9.78 -9.80
CA ALA A 84 -2.01 -9.11 -8.76
C ALA A 84 -1.62 -10.08 -7.62
N LYS A 85 -2.56 -10.89 -7.14
CA LYS A 85 -2.29 -11.97 -6.17
C LYS A 85 -1.26 -12.98 -6.70
N PHE A 86 -1.40 -13.39 -7.96
CA PHE A 86 -0.46 -14.32 -8.61
C PHE A 86 0.95 -13.72 -8.68
N SER A 87 1.09 -12.45 -9.08
CA SER A 87 2.37 -11.76 -9.12
C SER A 87 2.99 -11.61 -7.73
N LEU A 88 2.20 -11.24 -6.71
CA LEU A 88 2.65 -11.22 -5.31
C LEU A 88 3.12 -12.61 -4.84
N GLY A 89 2.40 -13.68 -5.18
CA GLY A 89 2.81 -15.05 -4.88
C GLY A 89 4.10 -15.48 -5.56
N ARG A 90 4.38 -14.99 -6.78
CA ARG A 90 5.64 -15.22 -7.50
C ARG A 90 6.81 -14.44 -6.90
N LEU A 91 6.59 -13.19 -6.48
CA LEU A 91 7.56 -12.41 -5.71
C LEU A 91 7.80 -13.02 -4.31
N GLY A 92 6.80 -13.72 -3.77
CA GLY A 92 6.82 -14.47 -2.52
C GLY A 92 7.67 -15.75 -2.49
N LYS A 93 8.48 -16.03 -3.53
CA LYS A 93 9.61 -16.96 -3.43
C LYS A 93 10.89 -16.17 -3.14
N PRO A 94 11.25 -15.93 -1.86
CA PRO A 94 12.48 -15.21 -1.55
C PRO A 94 13.69 -16.02 -2.03
N LYS A 95 14.40 -15.52 -3.04
CA LYS A 95 15.85 -15.72 -3.07
C LYS A 95 16.39 -15.06 -1.81
N VAL A 96 17.19 -15.79 -1.03
CA VAL A 96 17.73 -15.32 0.26
C VAL A 96 18.79 -14.24 0.02
N SER A 97 18.35 -13.02 -0.29
CA SER A 97 19.18 -11.82 -0.24
C SER A 97 18.97 -11.14 1.12
N LYS A 98 20.04 -11.16 1.91
CA LYS A 98 20.24 -10.68 3.29
C LYS A 98 19.33 -9.53 3.75
N PRO A 99 18.90 -9.50 5.02
CA PRO A 99 18.02 -8.46 5.55
C PRO A 99 18.69 -7.09 5.52
N THR A 100 18.22 -6.20 4.64
CA THR A 100 18.51 -4.77 4.73
C THR A 100 17.67 -4.18 5.86
N VAL A 101 18.34 -3.67 6.89
CA VAL A 101 17.71 -3.22 8.14
C VAL A 101 16.88 -1.96 7.89
N SER A 102 15.57 -2.11 7.71
CA SER A 102 14.62 -1.06 8.08
C SER A 102 14.38 -1.11 9.59
N LYS A 103 14.52 0.05 10.23
CA LYS A 103 14.48 0.22 11.70
C LYS A 103 13.13 -0.25 12.29
N PRO A 104 13.08 -0.68 13.56
CA PRO A 104 11.91 -1.34 14.11
C PRO A 104 10.71 -0.39 14.21
N VAL A 105 9.66 -0.68 13.44
CA VAL A 105 8.30 -0.24 13.76
C VAL A 105 7.90 -0.99 15.02
N LYS A 106 7.75 -0.27 16.15
CA LYS A 106 7.25 -0.86 17.40
C LYS A 106 5.86 -1.45 17.16
N LYS A 107 5.71 -2.74 17.44
CA LYS A 107 4.44 -3.45 17.38
C LYS A 107 3.76 -3.36 18.74
N ASP A 108 2.95 -2.33 18.95
CA ASP A 108 2.02 -2.30 20.07
C ASP A 108 0.63 -2.70 19.54
N LYS A 109 0.27 -3.97 19.76
CA LYS A 109 -1.09 -4.52 19.73
C LYS A 109 -1.37 -5.11 21.13
N PRO A 110 -2.64 -5.25 21.55
CA PRO A 110 -3.82 -4.43 21.27
C PRO A 110 -4.33 -3.75 22.57
N VAL A 111 -5.26 -2.79 22.48
CA VAL A 111 -5.93 -2.24 23.67
C VAL A 111 -7.30 -2.90 23.84
N GLU A 112 -7.33 -4.02 24.57
CA GLU A 112 -8.58 -4.65 24.99
C GLU A 112 -9.13 -3.97 26.26
N GLU A 113 -10.33 -3.40 26.10
CA GLU A 113 -11.43 -3.31 27.07
C GLU A 113 -11.10 -3.30 28.59
N VAL A 114 -10.64 -2.13 29.07
CA VAL A 114 -10.64 -1.71 30.49
C VAL A 114 -10.78 -0.17 30.51
N VAL A 115 -11.71 0.49 31.21
CA VAL A 115 -12.76 0.09 32.18
C VAL A 115 -14.04 0.94 31.95
N LYS A 116 -15.25 0.38 32.14
CA LYS A 116 -16.51 1.14 32.34
C LYS A 116 -16.78 1.32 33.85
N ASP A 117 -17.56 2.34 34.20
CA ASP A 117 -18.10 2.64 35.55
C ASP A 117 -17.26 3.52 36.50
N ILE A 118 -17.24 4.82 36.21
CA ILE A 118 -17.15 5.87 37.25
C ILE A 118 -18.50 6.60 37.31
N LYS A 119 -19.52 5.92 37.84
CA LYS A 119 -20.78 6.55 38.27
C LYS A 119 -20.99 6.33 39.76
N LYS A 120 -21.01 7.47 40.48
CA LYS A 120 -21.63 7.65 41.81
C LYS A 120 -21.13 6.72 42.94
N GLU A 121 -20.32 7.28 43.84
CA GLU A 121 -20.81 7.41 45.22
C GLU A 121 -20.20 8.60 45.98
N LYS A 122 -21.00 9.21 46.86
CA LYS A 122 -20.61 10.36 47.68
C LYS A 122 -20.21 9.88 49.09
N LYS A 123 -19.29 10.62 49.71
CA LYS A 123 -18.92 10.75 51.15
C LYS A 123 -19.94 10.22 52.19
N PRO A 124 -19.55 9.89 53.46
CA PRO A 124 -18.28 10.26 54.15
C PRO A 124 -17.62 9.16 55.04
N LYS A 125 -16.34 9.36 55.43
CA LYS A 125 -15.73 8.67 56.59
C LYS A 125 -15.82 9.54 57.85
N LYS A 126 -16.29 8.95 58.97
CA LYS A 126 -16.51 9.62 60.27
C LYS A 126 -15.18 9.98 60.95
N ARG A 127 -15.04 11.23 61.45
CA ARG A 127 -13.93 11.62 62.34
C ARG A 127 -14.16 11.02 63.73
N ARG A 128 -13.16 10.30 64.27
CA ARG A 128 -13.15 9.92 65.70
C ARG A 128 -12.93 11.17 66.56
N LYS A 129 -13.63 11.23 67.68
CA LYS A 129 -13.40 12.21 68.75
C LYS A 129 -12.29 11.67 69.63
N ASP A 130 -11.27 12.47 69.89
CA ASP A 130 -10.51 12.35 71.13
C ASP A 130 -10.53 13.68 71.89
N LYS A 131 -11.04 13.57 73.11
CA LYS A 131 -10.94 14.57 74.18
C LYS A 131 -9.46 14.63 74.61
N LYS A 132 -8.91 15.67 75.23
CA LYS A 132 -9.40 16.46 76.38
C LYS A 132 -8.31 17.52 76.70
N LYS A 133 -8.68 18.65 77.33
CA LYS A 133 -7.84 19.44 78.29
C LYS A 133 -6.61 20.18 77.71
N ASP A 134 -6.12 21.28 78.29
CA ASP A 134 -6.58 22.15 79.40
C ASP A 134 -5.79 23.47 79.34
N LYS A 135 -6.20 24.48 80.15
CA LYS A 135 -5.42 25.67 80.60
C LYS A 135 -5.16 26.76 79.53
N LYS A 136 -5.17 28.06 79.89
CA LYS A 136 -5.51 28.73 81.17
C LYS A 136 -6.06 30.13 80.84
#